data_AF-A0A947KFW6-F1
#
_entry.id   AF-A0A947KFW6-F1
#
_cell.length_a   1.000
_cell.length_b   1.000
_cell.length_c   1.000
_cell.angle_alpha   90.00
_cell.angle_beta   90.00
_cell.angle_gamma   90.00
#
_symmetry.space_group_name_H-M   'P 1'
#
loop_
_entity.id
_entity.type
_entity.pdbx_description
1 polymer ?
#
loop_
_entity_poly.entity_id
_entity_poly.type
_entity_poly.pdbx_seq_one_letter_code
_entity_poly.pdbx_strand_id
1 'polypeptide(L)'
;MKKSLLVVLILAVAVVNLLMADIPVTLQVDMTVKTAEEVFTPGTDQVTVRGSFMDELGYSGDWFPDEGPFVLSDDNQDTIYTITLNMPDATVGLTYEYKFQINDAIWEGDPNRSFTVQSPSVVVPVDYFDRDVVVTKMCVNFVNFRLDLTSFYGTGLGYFDPSTDSIKIEGFWGD
;
A
#
# COMPACT_ATOMS: atom_id res chain seq x y z
N MET A 1 51.14 -40.46 -55.12
CA MET A 1 49.74 -40.11 -55.46
C MET A 1 48.93 -40.08 -54.17
N LYS A 2 48.44 -38.89 -53.83
CA LYS A 2 47.71 -38.56 -52.60
C LYS A 2 46.38 -39.30 -52.58
N LYS A 3 46.04 -40.00 -51.49
CA LYS A 3 44.65 -40.36 -51.18
C LYS A 3 44.31 -39.75 -49.83
N SER A 4 43.42 -38.77 -49.91
CA SER A 4 43.02 -37.83 -48.86
C SER A 4 42.36 -38.55 -47.69
N LEU A 5 42.80 -38.25 -46.47
CA LEU A 5 42.13 -38.64 -45.24
C LEU A 5 41.00 -37.64 -44.99
N LEU A 6 39.76 -38.08 -45.09
CA LEU A 6 38.59 -37.24 -44.80
C LEU A 6 38.44 -37.14 -43.28
N VAL A 7 38.86 -36.02 -42.69
CA VAL A 7 38.56 -35.69 -41.29
C VAL A 7 37.21 -34.98 -41.27
N VAL A 8 36.16 -35.66 -40.82
CA VAL A 8 34.86 -35.04 -40.55
C VAL A 8 34.92 -34.46 -39.14
N LEU A 9 35.10 -33.14 -39.04
CA LEU A 9 34.99 -32.41 -37.79
C LEU A 9 33.50 -32.18 -37.51
N ILE A 10 32.90 -32.97 -36.63
CA ILE A 10 31.56 -32.71 -36.11
C ILE A 10 31.70 -31.62 -35.05
N LEU A 11 31.32 -30.39 -35.41
CA LEU A 11 31.22 -29.28 -34.47
C LEU A 11 29.92 -29.46 -33.66
N ALA A 12 30.03 -30.00 -32.45
CA ALA A 12 28.92 -30.02 -31.51
C ALA A 12 28.72 -28.60 -30.97
N VAL A 13 27.75 -27.86 -31.52
CA VAL A 13 27.26 -26.63 -30.90
C VAL A 13 26.38 -27.06 -29.73
N ALA A 14 26.94 -27.06 -28.52
CA ALA A 14 26.13 -27.09 -27.32
C ALA A 14 25.43 -25.74 -27.21
N VAL A 15 24.14 -25.69 -27.54
CA VAL A 15 23.29 -24.58 -27.14
C VAL A 15 23.13 -24.72 -25.64
N VAL A 16 23.92 -23.96 -24.88
CA VAL A 16 23.67 -23.77 -23.46
C VAL A 16 22.46 -22.85 -23.38
N ASN A 17 21.29 -23.43 -23.06
CA ASN A 17 20.19 -22.62 -22.54
C ASN A 17 20.70 -22.07 -21.20
N LEU A 18 21.23 -20.84 -21.21
CA LEU A 18 21.32 -20.07 -19.97
C LEU A 18 19.87 -19.88 -19.53
N LEU A 19 19.45 -20.62 -18.51
CA LEU A 19 18.23 -20.27 -17.80
C LEU A 19 18.50 -18.87 -17.22
N MET A 20 17.86 -17.85 -17.78
CA MET A 20 17.79 -16.53 -17.16
C MET A 20 17.15 -16.78 -15.79
N ALA A 21 17.93 -16.58 -14.73
CA ALA A 21 17.42 -16.73 -13.38
C ALA A 21 16.69 -15.44 -13.01
N ASP A 22 15.46 -15.56 -12.54
CA ASP A 22 14.73 -14.39 -12.05
C ASP A 22 15.45 -13.80 -10.82
N ILE A 23 15.47 -12.49 -10.73
CA ILE A 23 16.04 -11.70 -9.64
C ILE A 23 14.93 -11.42 -8.62
N PRO A 24 14.99 -12.00 -7.40
CA PRO A 24 14.00 -11.73 -6.38
C PRO A 24 14.13 -10.28 -5.87
N VAL A 25 13.05 -9.53 -5.96
CA VAL A 25 12.87 -8.19 -5.41
C VAL A 25 11.80 -8.24 -4.32
N THR A 26 12.21 -8.05 -3.08
CA THR A 26 11.31 -8.04 -1.92
C THR A 26 10.84 -6.62 -1.62
N LEU A 27 9.54 -6.40 -1.72
CA LEU A 27 8.85 -5.16 -1.32
C LEU A 27 8.18 -5.37 0.03
N GLN A 28 8.25 -4.35 0.90
CA GLN A 28 7.77 -4.41 2.27
C GLN A 28 7.12 -3.09 2.66
N VAL A 29 6.05 -3.14 3.46
CA VAL A 29 5.39 -1.95 4.01
C VAL A 29 4.91 -2.20 5.42
N ASP A 30 5.20 -1.25 6.30
CA ASP A 30 4.78 -1.27 7.70
C ASP A 30 3.39 -0.65 7.84
N MET A 31 2.44 -1.47 8.30
CA MET A 31 1.04 -1.10 8.51
C MET A 31 0.72 -0.71 9.96
N THR A 32 1.73 -0.60 10.84
CA THR A 32 1.56 -0.29 12.28
C THR A 32 0.74 0.97 12.49
N VAL A 33 1.04 2.05 11.76
CA VAL A 33 0.35 3.33 11.91
C VAL A 33 -1.10 3.22 11.47
N LYS A 34 -1.37 2.64 10.29
CA LYS A 34 -2.75 2.46 9.79
C LYS A 34 -3.58 1.49 10.64
N THR A 35 -2.92 0.52 11.26
CA THR A 35 -3.53 -0.36 12.26
C THR A 35 -3.91 0.42 13.51
N ALA A 36 -2.98 1.24 14.02
CA ALA A 36 -3.23 2.08 15.19
C ALA A 36 -4.36 3.08 14.93
N GLU A 37 -4.44 3.67 13.72
CA GLU A 37 -5.49 4.60 13.28
C GLU A 37 -6.85 3.95 13.02
N GLU A 38 -6.96 2.61 13.10
CA GLU A 38 -8.18 1.86 12.80
C GLU A 38 -8.64 2.01 11.33
N VAL A 39 -7.70 2.37 10.44
CA VAL A 39 -7.89 2.44 8.97
C VAL A 39 -7.59 1.09 8.32
N PHE A 40 -6.75 0.27 8.97
CA PHE A 40 -6.38 -1.06 8.52
C PHE A 40 -6.57 -2.09 9.64
N THR A 41 -7.15 -3.24 9.32
CA THR A 41 -7.38 -4.35 10.26
C THR A 41 -6.58 -5.59 9.82
N PRO A 42 -5.45 -5.91 10.49
CA PRO A 42 -4.66 -7.10 10.17
C PRO A 42 -5.50 -8.38 10.18
N GLY A 43 -5.27 -9.24 9.17
CA GLY A 43 -6.01 -10.49 8.97
C GLY A 43 -7.43 -10.34 8.40
N THR A 44 -7.95 -9.11 8.26
CA THR A 44 -9.23 -8.83 7.59
C THR A 44 -9.01 -8.07 6.29
N ASP A 45 -8.23 -7.00 6.35
CA ASP A 45 -7.89 -6.17 5.21
C ASP A 45 -6.66 -6.72 4.46
N GLN A 46 -6.56 -6.39 3.17
CA GLN A 46 -5.45 -6.76 2.31
C GLN A 46 -4.57 -5.56 2.01
N VAL A 47 -3.26 -5.80 1.98
CA VAL A 47 -2.27 -4.88 1.41
C VAL A 47 -1.94 -5.35 0.01
N THR A 48 -2.08 -4.47 -0.96
CA THR A 48 -1.78 -4.77 -2.36
C THR A 48 -0.77 -3.79 -2.94
N VAL A 49 -0.09 -4.17 -4.01
CA VAL A 49 0.86 -3.31 -4.73
C VAL A 49 0.59 -3.35 -6.23
N ARG A 50 0.68 -2.16 -6.83
CA ARG A 50 0.64 -1.92 -8.28
C ARG A 50 1.84 -1.08 -8.67
N GLY A 51 2.31 -1.21 -9.90
CA GLY A 51 3.44 -0.42 -10.38
C GLY A 51 3.68 -0.53 -11.86
N SER A 52 4.78 0.09 -12.30
CA SER A 52 5.26 0.07 -13.68
C SER A 52 6.09 -1.16 -14.05
N PHE A 53 6.09 -2.19 -13.19
CA PHE A 53 6.85 -3.43 -13.35
C PHE A 53 5.95 -4.61 -13.75
N MET A 54 4.63 -4.40 -13.82
CA MET A 54 3.68 -5.50 -13.81
C MET A 54 3.70 -6.26 -15.14
N ASP A 55 3.92 -5.55 -16.25
CA ASP A 55 4.06 -6.15 -17.59
C ASP A 55 5.29 -7.06 -17.71
N GLU A 56 6.39 -6.74 -17.04
CA GLU A 56 7.59 -7.58 -16.93
C GLU A 56 7.31 -8.92 -16.24
N LEU A 57 6.28 -8.94 -15.38
CA LEU A 57 5.80 -10.14 -14.68
C LEU A 57 4.62 -10.82 -15.41
N GLY A 58 4.38 -10.45 -16.67
CA GLY A 58 3.42 -11.10 -17.56
C GLY A 58 1.99 -10.58 -17.46
N TYR A 59 1.76 -9.45 -16.79
CA TYR A 59 0.44 -8.79 -16.78
C TYR A 59 0.19 -8.06 -18.09
N SER A 60 -1.09 -7.84 -18.40
CA SER A 60 -1.53 -7.14 -19.62
C SER A 60 -1.06 -5.68 -19.75
N GLY A 61 -0.61 -5.07 -18.65
CA GLY A 61 -0.03 -3.73 -18.62
C GLY A 61 0.33 -3.28 -17.21
N ASP A 62 0.83 -2.05 -17.14
CA ASP A 62 1.24 -1.43 -15.89
C ASP A 62 0.08 -0.77 -15.13
N TRP A 63 0.23 -0.70 -13.81
CA TRP A 63 -0.67 -0.07 -12.85
C TRP A 63 -2.09 -0.65 -12.79
N PHE A 64 -2.80 -0.73 -13.91
CA PHE A 64 -4.20 -1.17 -14.00
C PHE A 64 -4.42 -2.33 -14.99
N PRO A 65 -3.70 -3.45 -14.85
CA PRO A 65 -4.02 -4.66 -15.59
C PRO A 65 -5.31 -5.31 -15.08
N ASP A 66 -6.04 -5.99 -15.97
CA ASP A 66 -7.30 -6.68 -15.67
C ASP A 66 -7.14 -7.83 -14.66
N GLU A 67 -5.93 -8.36 -14.54
CA GLU A 67 -5.54 -9.45 -13.64
C GLU A 67 -5.51 -9.02 -12.15
N GLY A 68 -5.59 -7.72 -11.86
CA GLY A 68 -5.61 -7.18 -10.50
C GLY A 68 -4.22 -6.82 -9.95
N PRO A 69 -4.11 -6.44 -8.67
CA PRO A 69 -2.85 -6.08 -8.05
C PRO A 69 -2.11 -7.33 -7.55
N PHE A 70 -0.85 -7.16 -7.14
CA PHE A 70 -0.16 -8.16 -6.34
C PHE A 70 -0.56 -8.03 -4.86
N VAL A 71 -0.70 -9.14 -4.14
CA VAL A 71 -1.11 -9.15 -2.72
C VAL A 71 0.08 -9.47 -1.82
N LEU A 72 0.27 -8.67 -0.76
CA LEU A 72 1.32 -8.88 0.24
C LEU A 72 0.80 -9.73 1.40
N SER A 73 1.69 -10.47 2.07
CA SER A 73 1.39 -11.27 3.27
C SER A 73 2.16 -10.78 4.50
N ASP A 74 1.60 -11.02 5.68
CA ASP A 74 2.22 -10.83 6.99
C ASP A 74 2.19 -12.18 7.73
N ASP A 75 3.04 -13.11 7.29
CA ASP A 75 3.02 -14.50 7.78
C ASP A 75 3.56 -14.63 9.21
N ASN A 76 4.42 -13.70 9.63
CA ASN A 76 5.04 -13.65 10.96
C ASN A 76 4.26 -12.77 11.97
N GLN A 77 3.20 -12.08 11.52
CA GLN A 77 2.30 -11.27 12.34
C GLN A 77 3.03 -10.13 13.06
N ASP A 78 3.96 -9.48 12.35
CA ASP A 78 4.70 -8.33 12.86
C ASP A 78 4.22 -6.99 12.28
N THR A 79 3.11 -7.00 11.53
CA THR A 79 2.50 -5.85 10.82
C THR A 79 3.30 -5.31 9.64
N ILE A 80 4.40 -5.99 9.25
CA ILE A 80 5.15 -5.69 8.04
C ILE A 80 4.70 -6.64 6.93
N TYR A 81 3.92 -6.10 6.01
CA TYR A 81 3.42 -6.84 4.87
C TYR A 81 4.52 -6.93 3.80
N THR A 82 4.73 -8.12 3.25
CA THR A 82 5.85 -8.44 2.35
C THR A 82 5.38 -9.17 1.10
N ILE A 83 6.03 -8.91 -0.03
CA ILE A 83 5.96 -9.73 -1.25
C ILE A 83 7.34 -9.83 -1.89
N THR A 84 7.65 -10.96 -2.50
CA THR A 84 8.82 -11.11 -3.39
C THR A 84 8.37 -11.26 -4.84
N LEU A 85 8.82 -10.35 -5.68
CA LEU A 85 8.61 -10.32 -7.12
C LEU A 85 9.84 -10.95 -7.80
N ASN A 86 9.62 -11.93 -8.66
CA ASN A 86 10.71 -12.59 -9.40
C ASN A 86 10.91 -11.85 -10.73
N MET A 87 11.74 -10.81 -10.73
CA MET A 87 11.95 -9.95 -11.90
C MET A 87 12.86 -10.64 -12.94
N PRO A 88 12.58 -10.56 -14.25
CA PRO A 88 13.45 -11.16 -15.26
C PRO A 88 14.87 -10.57 -15.23
N ASP A 89 15.91 -11.38 -15.44
CA ASP A 89 17.33 -10.91 -15.48
C ASP A 89 17.55 -9.76 -16.49
N ALA A 90 16.76 -9.75 -17.58
CA ALA A 90 16.79 -8.68 -18.59
C ALA A 90 16.44 -7.29 -18.03
N THR A 91 15.80 -7.22 -16.85
CA THR A 91 15.41 -5.97 -16.20
C THR A 91 16.51 -5.41 -15.27
N VAL A 92 17.63 -6.10 -15.09
CA VAL A 92 18.74 -5.64 -14.23
C VAL A 92 19.21 -4.23 -14.63
N GLY A 93 19.25 -3.33 -13.66
CA GLY A 93 19.61 -1.92 -13.84
C GLY A 93 18.44 -1.01 -14.23
N LEU A 94 17.25 -1.56 -14.51
CA LEU A 94 16.03 -0.78 -14.72
C LEU A 94 15.40 -0.40 -13.38
N THR A 95 14.76 0.76 -13.36
CA THR A 95 14.05 1.31 -12.20
C THR A 95 12.57 1.33 -12.48
N TYR A 96 11.79 0.83 -11.55
CA TYR A 96 10.34 0.77 -11.62
C TYR A 96 9.71 1.57 -10.49
N GLU A 97 8.53 2.11 -10.75
CA GLU A 97 7.72 2.83 -9.78
C GLU A 97 6.58 1.95 -9.28
N TYR A 98 6.17 2.15 -8.04
CA TYR A 98 5.07 1.40 -7.44
C TYR A 98 4.39 2.18 -6.31
N LYS A 99 3.17 1.76 -5.96
CA LYS A 99 2.45 2.21 -4.77
C LYS A 99 1.68 1.07 -4.12
N PHE A 100 1.53 1.17 -2.80
CA PHE A 100 0.69 0.28 -2.02
C PHE A 100 -0.76 0.76 -1.94
N GLN A 101 -1.67 -0.18 -1.73
CA GLN A 101 -3.08 0.08 -1.46
C GLN A 101 -3.59 -0.80 -0.31
N ILE A 102 -4.66 -0.33 0.34
CA ILE A 102 -5.51 -1.14 1.21
C ILE A 102 -6.74 -1.58 0.40
N ASN A 103 -7.02 -2.89 0.40
CA ASN A 103 -8.18 -3.52 -0.25
C ASN A 103 -8.35 -3.16 -1.74
N ASP A 104 -7.24 -2.96 -2.47
CA ASP A 104 -7.24 -2.48 -3.88
C ASP A 104 -8.11 -1.22 -4.10
N ALA A 105 -8.29 -0.39 -3.06
CA ALA A 105 -9.24 0.72 -3.08
C ALA A 105 -8.61 2.01 -2.54
N ILE A 106 -7.91 1.93 -1.41
CA ILE A 106 -7.30 3.10 -0.76
C ILE A 106 -5.82 3.12 -1.12
N TRP A 107 -5.44 4.03 -2.01
CA TRP A 107 -4.04 4.25 -2.36
C TRP A 107 -3.31 4.96 -1.23
N GLU A 108 -2.02 4.66 -1.09
CA GLU A 108 -1.17 5.57 -0.32
C GLU A 108 -1.19 6.98 -0.97
N GLY A 109 -1.26 8.04 -0.18
CA GLY A 109 -1.33 9.44 -0.63
C GLY A 109 0.00 9.99 -1.12
N ASP A 110 1.09 9.30 -0.80
CA ASP A 110 2.45 9.73 -1.04
C ASP A 110 2.90 9.59 -2.51
N PRO A 111 3.93 10.32 -2.96
CA PRO A 111 4.50 10.12 -4.30
C PRO A 111 4.98 8.69 -4.51
N ASN A 112 4.94 8.23 -5.76
CA ASN A 112 5.37 6.90 -6.19
C ASN A 112 6.70 6.50 -5.51
N ARG A 113 6.74 5.28 -4.99
CA ARG A 113 7.97 4.64 -4.52
C ARG A 113 8.71 4.07 -5.72
N SER A 114 10.00 3.75 -5.57
CA SER A 114 10.78 3.11 -6.63
C SER A 114 11.73 2.05 -6.12
N PHE A 115 12.08 1.11 -6.99
CA PHE A 115 13.17 0.16 -6.79
C PHE A 115 13.93 -0.02 -8.10
N THR A 116 15.22 -0.34 -8.00
CA THR A 116 16.06 -0.70 -9.14
C THR A 116 16.39 -2.18 -9.04
N VAL A 117 16.20 -2.94 -10.11
CA VAL A 117 16.53 -4.38 -10.12
C VAL A 117 18.04 -4.55 -10.09
N GLN A 118 18.55 -5.30 -9.10
CA GLN A 118 19.98 -5.59 -8.93
C GLN A 118 20.17 -7.06 -8.57
N SER A 119 21.13 -7.72 -9.22
CA SER A 119 21.52 -9.10 -8.94
C SER A 119 22.44 -9.17 -7.71
N PRO A 120 22.37 -10.22 -6.87
CA PRO A 120 21.53 -11.41 -7.02
C PRO A 120 20.10 -11.24 -6.52
N SER A 121 19.83 -10.21 -5.71
CA SER A 121 18.52 -9.93 -5.13
C SER A 121 18.45 -8.49 -4.65
N VAL A 122 17.22 -7.98 -4.50
CA VAL A 122 16.94 -6.68 -3.90
C VAL A 122 15.99 -6.87 -2.74
N VAL A 123 16.29 -6.25 -1.60
CA VAL A 123 15.34 -6.08 -0.50
C VAL A 123 15.14 -4.60 -0.30
N VAL A 124 13.96 -4.10 -0.66
CA VAL A 124 13.62 -2.69 -0.46
C VAL A 124 13.46 -2.45 1.04
N PRO A 125 14.07 -1.38 1.60
CA PRO A 125 13.91 -1.04 3.01
C PRO A 125 12.44 -0.87 3.39
N VAL A 126 12.09 -1.35 4.58
CA VAL A 126 10.76 -1.16 5.15
C VAL A 126 10.51 0.32 5.37
N ASP A 127 9.28 0.74 5.10
CA ASP A 127 8.79 2.10 5.32
C ASP A 127 7.29 2.02 5.62
N TYR A 128 6.74 3.04 6.28
CA TYR A 128 5.33 3.06 6.64
C TYR A 128 4.45 3.28 5.41
N PHE A 129 3.23 2.74 5.44
CA PHE A 129 2.17 3.16 4.51
C PHE A 129 1.98 4.68 4.62
N ASP A 130 1.85 5.39 3.49
CA ASP A 130 1.87 6.86 3.41
C ASP A 130 3.17 7.53 3.89
N ARG A 131 4.22 6.76 4.18
CA ARG A 131 5.40 7.21 4.94
C ARG A 131 5.01 7.93 6.23
N ASP A 132 3.85 7.55 6.75
CA ASP A 132 3.25 8.17 7.91
C ASP A 132 3.90 7.61 9.17
N VAL A 133 4.50 8.50 9.95
CA VAL A 133 5.20 8.17 11.20
C VAL A 133 4.41 8.61 12.43
N VAL A 134 3.19 9.14 12.25
CA VAL A 134 2.38 9.72 13.32
C VAL A 134 0.99 9.11 13.31
N VAL A 135 0.58 8.51 14.43
CA VAL A 135 -0.80 8.03 14.58
C VAL A 135 -1.74 9.21 14.80
N THR A 136 -2.65 9.46 13.86
CA THR A 136 -3.69 10.48 13.94
C THR A 136 -5.05 9.83 14.17
N LYS A 137 -5.55 9.88 15.42
CA LYS A 137 -6.91 9.43 15.75
C LYS A 137 -7.90 10.59 15.77
N MET A 138 -8.91 10.53 14.90
CA MET A 138 -10.09 11.38 15.02
C MET A 138 -10.92 10.89 16.20
N CYS A 139 -10.99 11.68 17.27
CA CYS A 139 -11.87 11.40 18.40
C CYS A 139 -13.15 12.24 18.31
N VAL A 140 -14.30 11.61 18.54
CA VAL A 140 -15.56 12.31 18.73
C VAL A 140 -15.59 12.80 20.18
N ASN A 141 -15.39 14.10 20.36
CA ASN A 141 -15.51 14.72 21.68
C ASN A 141 -16.97 15.08 21.96
N PHE A 142 -17.52 14.54 23.04
CA PHE A 142 -18.83 14.96 23.53
C PHE A 142 -18.69 16.18 24.44
N VAL A 143 -19.12 17.34 23.94
CA VAL A 143 -19.25 18.55 24.77
C VAL A 143 -20.65 18.57 25.38
N ASN A 144 -20.74 18.36 26.69
CA ASN A 144 -22.00 18.41 27.41
C ASN A 144 -22.26 19.83 27.94
N PHE A 145 -23.34 20.45 27.47
CA PHE A 145 -23.79 21.74 27.99
C PHE A 145 -24.86 21.53 29.07
N ARG A 146 -24.70 22.19 30.22
CA ARG A 146 -25.71 22.27 31.27
C ARG A 146 -26.01 23.73 31.55
N LEU A 147 -27.28 24.08 31.52
CA LEU A 147 -27.77 25.42 31.84
C LEU A 147 -28.78 25.30 32.98
N ASP A 148 -28.57 26.09 34.03
CA ASP A 148 -29.55 26.26 35.09
C ASP A 148 -30.44 27.47 34.77
N LEU A 149 -31.71 27.21 34.47
CA LEU A 149 -32.72 28.23 34.17
C LEU A 149 -33.69 28.45 35.33
N THR A 150 -33.40 27.94 36.52
CA THR A 150 -34.34 27.97 37.67
C THR A 150 -34.83 29.39 37.97
N SER A 151 -33.97 30.42 37.85
CA SER A 151 -34.35 31.82 38.10
C SER A 151 -35.23 32.46 37.02
N PHE A 152 -35.33 31.84 35.84
CA PHE A 152 -36.10 32.32 34.70
C PHE A 152 -37.24 31.39 34.31
N TYR A 153 -37.46 30.29 35.05
CA TYR A 153 -38.52 29.34 34.75
C TYR A 153 -39.91 29.95 35.00
N GLY A 154 -40.81 29.87 34.03
CA GLY A 154 -42.19 30.34 34.19
C GLY A 154 -42.92 30.57 32.86
N THR A 155 -44.11 31.16 32.94
CA THR A 155 -44.94 31.50 31.78
C THR A 155 -45.08 33.03 31.63
N GLY A 156 -45.07 33.53 30.39
CA GLY A 156 -45.29 34.95 30.10
C GLY A 156 -44.00 35.74 29.83
N LEU A 157 -44.14 37.05 29.56
CA LEU A 157 -43.03 37.89 29.10
C LEU A 157 -41.89 37.92 30.13
N GLY A 158 -40.69 37.49 29.70
CA GLY A 158 -39.46 37.51 30.51
C GLY A 158 -39.12 36.20 31.22
N TYR A 159 -39.95 35.17 31.11
CA TYR A 159 -39.68 33.82 31.60
C TYR A 159 -39.47 32.84 30.45
N PHE A 160 -38.73 31.75 30.72
CA PHE A 160 -38.52 30.62 29.84
C PHE A 160 -39.53 29.52 30.18
N ASP A 161 -40.34 29.14 29.19
CA ASP A 161 -41.30 28.04 29.27
C ASP A 161 -40.80 26.86 28.41
N PRO A 162 -40.34 25.75 29.00
CA PRO A 162 -39.81 24.62 28.23
C PRO A 162 -40.86 23.90 27.37
N SER A 163 -42.16 24.20 27.54
CA SER A 163 -43.21 23.63 26.70
C SER A 163 -43.38 24.36 25.36
N THR A 164 -42.91 25.62 25.27
CA THR A 164 -43.05 26.45 24.07
C THR A 164 -41.72 27.01 23.55
N ASP A 165 -40.74 27.14 24.42
CA ASP A 165 -39.47 27.80 24.13
C ASP A 165 -38.38 26.77 23.83
N SER A 166 -37.33 27.25 23.16
CA SER A 166 -36.16 26.44 22.83
C SER A 166 -34.90 27.20 23.17
N ILE A 167 -33.86 26.45 23.53
CA ILE A 167 -32.51 26.98 23.73
C ILE A 167 -31.73 26.68 22.45
N LYS A 168 -31.12 27.72 21.89
CA LYS A 168 -30.18 27.60 20.78
C LYS A 168 -28.77 27.79 21.31
N ILE A 169 -27.88 26.84 20.98
CA ILE A 169 -26.44 27.00 21.17
C ILE A 169 -25.86 27.44 19.82
N GLU A 170 -25.18 28.57 19.79
CA GLU A 170 -24.50 29.11 18.61
C GLU A 170 -22.98 29.09 18.82
N GLY A 171 -22.20 29.07 17.73
CA GLY A 171 -20.74 29.22 17.80
C GLY A 171 -19.91 27.97 17.47
N PHE A 172 -20.53 26.85 17.08
CA PHE A 172 -19.80 25.76 16.44
C PHE A 172 -19.71 26.02 14.93
N TRP A 173 -18.69 26.76 14.52
CA TRP A 173 -18.31 26.88 13.11
C TRP A 173 -17.11 25.95 12.91
N GLY A 174 -17.24 24.98 12.00
CA GLY A 174 -16.09 24.17 11.59
C GLY A 174 -15.22 24.99 10.65
N ASP A 175 -13.90 24.92 10.85
CA ASP A 175 -12.91 25.38 9.87
C ASP A 175 -12.86 24.40 8.68
#